data_AF-A0A5K1F9U0-F1
#
_entry.id   AF-A0A5K1F9U0-F1
#
_cell.length_a   1.000
_cell.length_b   1.000
_cell.length_c   1.000
_cell.angle_alpha   90.00
_cell.angle_beta   90.00
_cell.angle_gamma   90.00
#
_symmetry.space_group_name_H-M   'P 1'
#
loop_
_entity.id
_entity.type
_entity.pdbx_description
1 polymer ?
#
loop_
_entity_poly.entity_id
_entity_poly.type
_entity_poly.pdbx_seq_one_letter_code
_entity_poly.pdbx_strand_id
1 'polypeptide(L)'
;IRKIDRKQEVPHDGAMCDLLWSDPEDIVDGWGLSPRGAGFLFGGNVVSMFNYTNKIDYICRAHQLVMEGYKWMFNNQIVTVWSAPNYCY
;
A
#
# COMPACT_ATOMS: atom_id res chain seq x y z
N ILE A 1 -10.91 9.62 -0.37
CA ILE A 1 -10.43 9.50 -1.77
C ILE A 1 -11.09 10.49 -2.71
N ARG A 2 -12.40 10.40 -3.00
CA ARG A 2 -13.08 11.25 -4.02
C ARG A 2 -13.01 12.77 -3.81
N LYS A 3 -12.72 13.23 -2.59
CA LYS A 3 -12.64 14.65 -2.21
C LYS A 3 -11.21 15.21 -2.19
N ILE A 4 -10.20 14.40 -2.52
CA ILE A 4 -8.80 14.84 -2.53
C ILE A 4 -8.58 15.74 -3.75
N ASP A 5 -8.11 16.97 -3.54
CA ASP A 5 -7.57 17.78 -4.65
C ASP A 5 -6.21 17.22 -5.05
N ARG A 6 -6.08 16.88 -6.32
CA ARG A 6 -5.01 16.04 -6.86
C ARG A 6 -4.34 16.65 -8.09
N LYS A 7 -4.67 17.90 -8.42
CA LYS A 7 -3.97 18.70 -9.45
C LYS A 7 -2.89 19.55 -8.79
N GLN A 8 -2.02 18.89 -8.06
CA GLN A 8 -0.92 19.50 -7.32
C GLN A 8 0.22 18.49 -7.21
N GLU A 9 1.40 18.96 -6.81
CA GLU A 9 2.48 18.08 -6.38
C GLU A 9 2.02 17.20 -5.22
N VAL A 10 2.57 15.98 -5.15
CA VAL A 10 2.28 15.09 -4.03
C VAL A 10 2.77 15.75 -2.74
N PRO A 11 1.89 16.02 -1.76
CA PRO A 11 2.31 16.61 -0.49
C PRO A 11 3.26 15.67 0.27
N HIS A 12 4.02 16.20 1.22
CA HIS A 12 4.91 15.39 2.05
C HIS A 12 4.16 14.49 3.05
N ASP A 13 2.91 14.84 3.38
CA ASP A 13 2.07 14.11 4.32
C ASP A 13 0.59 14.04 3.87
N GLY A 14 -0.19 13.26 4.60
CA GLY A 14 -1.63 13.13 4.41
C GLY A 14 -2.03 12.18 3.29
N ALA A 15 -3.35 12.09 3.05
CA ALA A 15 -3.95 10.99 2.32
C ALA A 15 -3.43 10.79 0.89
N MET A 16 -3.02 11.85 0.17
CA MET A 16 -2.45 11.71 -1.17
C MET A 16 -1.05 11.09 -1.13
N CYS A 17 -0.21 11.50 -0.17
CA CYS A 17 1.09 10.89 0.09
C CYS A 17 0.92 9.41 0.48
N ASP A 18 0.05 9.14 1.45
CA ASP A 18 -0.14 7.80 2.01
C ASP A 18 -0.65 6.80 0.97
N LEU A 19 -1.56 7.22 0.06
CA LEU A 19 -2.06 6.39 -1.04
C LEU A 19 -0.98 5.99 -2.03
N LEU A 20 0.08 6.79 -2.18
CA LEU A 20 1.15 6.57 -3.15
C LEU A 20 2.37 5.88 -2.55
N TRP A 21 2.65 6.10 -1.26
CA TRP A 21 3.93 5.74 -0.64
C TRP A 21 3.85 4.71 0.49
N SER A 22 2.66 4.38 0.99
CA SER A 22 2.53 3.41 2.10
C SER A 22 2.70 1.97 1.64
N ASP A 23 3.24 1.11 2.51
CA ASP A 23 3.56 -0.29 2.21
C ASP A 23 2.95 -1.27 3.23
N PRO A 24 2.39 -2.42 2.79
CA PRO A 24 2.03 -3.50 3.71
C PRO A 24 3.30 -4.16 4.28
N GLU A 25 3.27 -4.53 5.56
CA GLU A 25 4.38 -5.20 6.25
C GLU A 25 3.88 -6.29 7.22
N ASP A 26 4.49 -7.49 7.17
CA ASP A 26 4.06 -8.67 7.94
C ASP A 26 4.37 -8.53 9.44
N ILE A 27 5.46 -7.83 9.78
CA ILE A 27 5.90 -7.67 11.18
C ILE A 27 5.26 -6.49 11.90
N VAL A 28 4.47 -5.66 11.21
CA VAL A 28 3.82 -4.49 11.79
C VAL A 28 2.40 -4.84 12.21
N ASP A 29 2.07 -4.58 13.47
CA ASP A 29 0.68 -4.57 13.95
C ASP A 29 0.17 -3.12 13.99
N GLY A 30 -0.83 -2.80 13.17
CA GLY A 30 -1.34 -1.44 13.03
C GLY A 30 -0.52 -0.61 12.04
N TRP A 31 0.01 0.52 12.50
CA TRP A 31 0.77 1.47 11.69
C TRP A 31 2.22 1.58 12.16
N GLY A 32 3.15 1.68 11.23
CA GLY A 32 4.57 1.89 11.49
C GLY A 32 5.15 3.01 10.63
N LEU A 33 6.28 3.58 11.05
CA LEU A 33 7.00 4.57 10.26
C LEU A 33 7.62 3.91 9.02
N SER A 34 7.41 4.53 7.85
CA SER A 34 8.03 4.06 6.61
C SER A 34 9.52 4.37 6.58
N PRO A 35 10.39 3.37 6.32
CA PRO A 35 11.81 3.61 6.13
C PRO A 35 12.11 4.35 4.81
N ARG A 36 11.12 4.53 3.93
CA ARG A 36 11.25 5.29 2.67
C ARG A 36 11.22 6.81 2.86
N GLY A 37 10.88 7.28 4.06
CA GLY A 37 10.74 8.71 4.36
C GLY A 37 9.44 9.35 3.86
N ALA A 38 8.49 8.56 3.35
CA ALA A 38 7.15 8.99 2.94
C ALA A 38 6.13 7.86 3.18
N GLY A 39 4.89 8.22 3.52
CA GLY A 39 3.84 7.28 3.89
C GLY A 39 4.14 6.48 5.17
N PHE A 40 3.42 5.38 5.35
CA PHE A 40 3.53 4.52 6.53
C PHE A 40 3.65 3.04 6.13
N LEU A 41 4.18 2.22 7.04
CA LEU A 41 3.96 0.79 7.00
C LEU A 41 2.59 0.48 7.62
N PHE A 42 1.89 -0.51 7.09
CA PHE A 42 0.60 -0.94 7.66
C PHE A 42 0.47 -2.47 7.72
N GLY A 43 -0.08 -2.95 8.82
CA GLY A 43 -0.29 -4.36 9.10
C GLY A 43 -1.60 -4.93 8.56
N GLY A 44 -1.76 -6.25 8.71
CA GLY A 44 -2.96 -6.96 8.27
C GLY A 44 -4.25 -6.49 8.92
N ASN A 45 -4.21 -6.07 10.19
CA ASN A 45 -5.37 -5.50 10.88
C ASN A 45 -5.90 -4.22 10.22
N VAL A 46 -5.01 -3.34 9.75
CA VAL A 46 -5.38 -2.12 9.00
C VAL A 46 -6.05 -2.50 7.68
N VAL A 47 -5.50 -3.48 6.97
CA VAL A 47 -6.09 -3.99 5.71
C VAL A 47 -7.47 -4.59 5.95
N SER A 48 -7.62 -5.47 6.94
CA SER A 48 -8.91 -6.08 7.27
C SER A 48 -9.96 -5.03 7.62
N MET A 49 -9.59 -4.04 8.44
CA MET A 49 -10.49 -2.94 8.84
C MET A 49 -10.91 -2.09 7.64
N PHE A 50 -9.95 -1.75 6.77
CA PHE A 50 -10.22 -0.95 5.57
C PHE A 50 -11.18 -1.68 4.62
N ASN A 51 -10.93 -2.96 4.35
CA ASN A 51 -11.76 -3.78 3.46
C ASN A 51 -13.18 -3.93 3.99
N TYR A 52 -13.31 -4.26 5.28
CA TYR A 52 -14.61 -4.37 5.96
C TYR A 52 -15.39 -3.06 5.89
N THR A 53 -14.75 -1.94 6.28
CA THR A 53 -15.39 -0.62 6.34
C THR A 53 -15.88 -0.16 4.97
N ASN A 54 -15.10 -0.43 3.91
CA ASN A 54 -15.42 0.01 2.56
C ASN A 54 -16.20 -1.04 1.74
N LYS A 55 -16.50 -2.20 2.32
CA LYS A 55 -17.22 -3.32 1.67
C LYS A 55 -16.54 -3.76 0.37
N ILE A 56 -15.23 -3.95 0.42
CA ILE A 56 -14.44 -4.49 -0.68
C ILE A 56 -13.78 -5.80 -0.25
N ASP A 57 -13.53 -6.69 -1.20
CA ASP A 57 -12.96 -8.01 -0.92
C ASP A 57 -11.48 -7.94 -0.57
N TYR A 58 -10.71 -7.18 -1.36
CA TYR A 58 -9.27 -7.01 -1.18
C TYR A 58 -8.75 -5.71 -1.81
N ILE A 59 -7.52 -5.33 -1.43
CA ILE A 59 -6.77 -4.22 -2.02
C ILE A 59 -5.83 -4.77 -3.10
N CYS A 60 -5.78 -4.12 -4.27
CA CYS A 60 -4.78 -4.40 -5.31
C CYS A 60 -3.85 -3.19 -5.44
N ARG A 61 -2.53 -3.43 -5.40
CA ARG A 61 -1.52 -2.36 -5.42
C ARG A 61 -0.25 -2.75 -6.18
N ALA A 62 0.73 -1.84 -6.25
CA ALA A 62 2.07 -2.08 -6.79
C ALA A 62 3.16 -1.57 -5.81
N HIS A 63 4.06 -0.70 -6.27
CA HIS A 63 5.08 0.05 -5.50
C HIS A 63 6.25 -0.77 -4.92
N GLN A 64 6.01 -1.97 -4.38
CA GLN A 64 7.07 -2.87 -3.93
C GLN A 64 7.43 -3.86 -5.03
N LEU A 65 8.74 -4.05 -5.25
CA LEU A 65 9.26 -5.11 -6.11
C LEU A 65 8.82 -6.47 -5.55
N VAL A 66 8.28 -7.31 -6.42
CA VAL A 66 7.94 -8.70 -6.11
C VAL A 66 8.56 -9.59 -7.18
N MET A 67 9.33 -10.59 -6.76
CA MET A 67 10.14 -11.43 -7.66
C MET A 67 9.26 -12.23 -8.63
N GLU A 68 8.14 -12.75 -8.15
CA GLU A 68 7.18 -13.56 -8.90
C GLU A 68 6.20 -12.71 -9.72
N GLY A 69 6.36 -11.38 -9.72
CA GLY A 69 5.46 -10.43 -10.38
C GLY A 69 4.16 -10.17 -9.63
N TYR A 70 3.78 -10.98 -8.64
CA TYR A 70 2.73 -10.65 -7.69
C TYR A 70 2.87 -11.41 -6.36
N LYS A 71 2.38 -10.83 -5.26
CA LYS A 71 2.40 -11.43 -3.91
C LYS A 71 1.12 -11.09 -3.16
N TRP A 72 0.45 -12.11 -2.63
CA TRP A 72 -0.66 -11.95 -1.69
C TRP A 72 -0.13 -11.85 -0.27
N MET A 73 -0.77 -11.04 0.56
CA MET A 73 -0.50 -10.91 1.99
C MET A 73 -1.80 -10.91 2.79
N PHE A 74 -1.68 -11.13 4.10
CA PHE A 74 -2.77 -11.01 5.07
C PHE A 74 -4.03 -11.81 4.69
N ASN A 75 -3.90 -13.13 4.54
CA ASN A 75 -5.01 -14.03 4.16
C ASN A 75 -5.71 -13.61 2.85
N ASN A 76 -4.91 -13.25 1.84
CA ASN A 76 -5.37 -12.80 0.52
C ASN A 76 -6.25 -11.55 0.54
N GLN A 77 -6.09 -10.68 1.55
CA GLN A 77 -6.84 -9.41 1.64
C GLN A 77 -6.13 -8.24 0.96
N ILE A 78 -4.87 -8.41 0.56
CA ILE A 78 -4.14 -7.47 -0.30
C ILE A 78 -3.20 -8.22 -1.24
N VAL A 79 -3.08 -7.71 -2.48
CA VAL A 79 -2.12 -8.17 -3.47
C VAL A 79 -1.24 -7.03 -3.95
N THR A 80 0.07 -7.27 -3.97
CA THR A 80 1.05 -6.43 -4.67
C THR A 80 1.32 -7.05 -6.03
N VAL A 81 1.20 -6.26 -7.10
CA VAL A 81 1.47 -6.64 -8.50
C VAL A 81 2.61 -5.79 -9.04
N TRP A 82 3.57 -6.44 -9.69
CA TRP A 82 4.74 -5.83 -10.30
C TRP A 82 4.89 -6.31 -11.74
N SER A 83 4.88 -5.37 -12.69
CA SER A 83 4.85 -5.68 -14.13
C SER A 83 6.10 -5.28 -14.90
N ALA A 84 7.18 -4.87 -14.20
CA ALA A 84 8.47 -4.54 -14.81
C ALA A 84 9.49 -5.67 -14.55
N PRO A 85 9.57 -6.70 -15.41
CA PRO A 85 10.54 -7.78 -15.23
C PRO A 85 11.97 -7.24 -15.33
N ASN A 86 12.91 -7.91 -14.66
CA ASN A 86 14.33 -7.52 -14.67
C ASN A 86 14.56 -6.06 -14.24
N TYR A 87 13.83 -5.62 -13.20
CA TYR A 87 13.87 -4.23 -12.76
C TYR A 87 15.30 -3.78 -12.43
N CYS A 88 15.70 -2.64 -13.00
CA CYS A 88 17.01 -2.00 -12.85
C CYS A 88 18.23 -2.77 -13.37
N TYR A 89 18.03 -3.77 -14.24
CA TYR A 89 19.10 -4.46 -14.98
C TYR A 89 19.15 -4.04 -16.45
#